data_AF-A0A382Z9Y9-F1
#
_entry.id   AF-A0A382Z9Y9-F1
#
_cell.length_a   1.000
_cell.length_b   1.000
_cell.length_c   1.000
_cell.angle_alpha   90.00
_cell.angle_beta   90.00
_cell.angle_gamma   90.00
#
_symmetry.space_group_name_H-M   'P 1'
#
loop_
_entity.id
_entity.type
_entity.pdbx_description
1 polymer ?
#
loop_
_entity_poly.entity_id
_entity_poly.type
_entity_poly.pdbx_seq_one_letter_code
_entity_poly.pdbx_strand_id
1 'polypeptide(L)'
;MDSPIGELLLAGIEGVLEIIGFSEGKGVVEVRPGWQADASAFADGVLQLNEYFAGQRKVFDLELKPSGTSFQLDVLEALTHIPYGQTASYQDIANAVGRPRAVRAVGAANGRNP
;
A
#
# COMPACT_ATOMS: atom_id res chain seq x y z
N MET A 1 5.60 -11.27 -7.30
CA MET A 1 4.48 -12.21 -7.51
C MET A 1 3.74 -11.81 -8.77
N ASP A 2 3.28 -12.77 -9.55
CA ASP A 2 2.45 -12.48 -10.72
C ASP A 2 1.03 -12.07 -10.32
N SER A 3 0.40 -11.18 -11.08
CA SER A 3 -0.96 -10.71 -10.82
C SER A 3 -1.65 -10.22 -12.10
N PRO A 4 -2.99 -10.13 -12.12
CA PRO A 4 -3.73 -9.63 -13.29
C PRO A 4 -3.39 -8.19 -13.71
N ILE A 5 -2.70 -7.42 -12.86
CA ILE A 5 -2.31 -6.03 -13.11
C ILE A 5 -0.80 -5.87 -13.34
N GLY A 6 -0.06 -6.97 -13.47
CA GLY A 6 1.39 -6.99 -13.65
C GLY A 6 2.13 -7.57 -12.45
N GLU A 7 3.45 -7.61 -12.53
CA GLU A 7 4.28 -8.17 -11.47
C GLU A 7 4.37 -7.22 -10.27
N LEU A 8 4.03 -7.75 -9.08
CA LEU A 8 4.09 -7.03 -7.82
C LEU A 8 5.31 -7.47 -7.00
N LEU A 9 6.10 -6.50 -6.57
CA LEU A 9 7.17 -6.65 -5.60
C LEU A 9 6.60 -6.40 -4.19
N LEU A 10 6.86 -7.33 -3.26
CA LEU A 10 6.57 -7.19 -1.84
C LEU A 10 7.90 -7.14 -1.09
N ALA A 11 8.05 -6.19 -0.17
CA ALA A 11 9.24 -6.04 0.65
C ALA A 11 8.93 -5.58 2.07
N GLY A 12 9.82 -5.91 2.99
CA GLY A 12 9.64 -5.64 4.41
C GLY A 12 10.70 -6.35 5.25
N ILE A 13 10.53 -6.30 6.57
CA ILE A 13 11.50 -6.78 7.55
C ILE A 13 10.81 -7.83 8.43
N GLU A 14 11.49 -8.97 8.67
CA GLU A 14 11.01 -10.03 9.57
C GLU A 14 9.58 -10.52 9.26
N GLY A 15 9.19 -10.50 7.97
CA GLY A 15 7.87 -10.94 7.52
C GLY A 15 6.76 -9.87 7.62
N VAL A 16 7.04 -8.71 8.21
CA VAL A 16 6.12 -7.57 8.24
C VAL A 16 6.23 -6.79 6.94
N LEU A 17 5.10 -6.59 6.24
CA LEU A 17 5.09 -5.92 4.94
C LEU A 17 5.22 -4.40 5.13
N GLU A 18 6.19 -3.80 4.44
CA GLU A 18 6.45 -2.35 4.49
C GLU A 18 6.21 -1.67 3.14
N ILE A 19 6.40 -2.42 2.04
CA ILE A 19 6.40 -1.92 0.66
C ILE A 19 5.65 -2.91 -0.24
N ILE A 20 4.76 -2.38 -1.08
CA ILE A 20 4.18 -3.13 -2.21
C ILE A 20 4.06 -2.22 -3.42
N GLY A 21 4.61 -2.67 -4.56
CA GLY A 21 4.47 -1.92 -5.80
C GLY A 21 4.91 -2.70 -7.01
N PHE A 22 4.86 -2.07 -8.17
CA PHE A 22 5.23 -2.72 -9.42
C PHE A 22 6.75 -2.89 -9.53
N SER A 23 7.21 -4.03 -10.05
CA SER A 23 8.63 -4.28 -10.36
C SER A 23 9.09 -3.59 -11.65
N GLU A 24 8.15 -3.05 -12.43
CA GLU A 24 8.41 -2.37 -13.70
C GLU A 24 7.43 -1.20 -13.95
N GLY A 25 7.78 -0.33 -14.90
CA GLY A 25 6.92 0.77 -15.32
C GLY A 25 7.01 2.04 -14.47
N LYS A 26 5.96 2.87 -14.53
CA LYS A 26 5.94 4.18 -13.86
C LYS A 26 5.62 4.00 -12.37
N GLY A 27 6.49 4.52 -11.51
CA GLY A 27 6.36 4.34 -10.05
C GLY A 27 6.91 2.99 -9.58
N VAL A 28 7.84 2.41 -10.34
CA VAL A 28 8.54 1.17 -10.01
C VAL A 28 9.17 1.22 -8.63
N VAL A 29 9.05 0.13 -7.89
CA VAL A 29 9.80 -0.12 -6.66
C VAL A 29 11.14 -0.74 -7.04
N GLU A 30 12.20 0.06 -6.93
CA GLU A 30 13.56 -0.42 -7.18
C GLU A 30 14.08 -1.24 -5.99
N VAL A 31 14.64 -2.42 -6.30
CA VAL A 31 15.33 -3.25 -5.32
C VAL A 31 16.53 -2.49 -4.77
N ARG A 32 16.60 -2.37 -3.44
CA ARG A 32 17.66 -1.62 -2.77
C ARG A 32 18.84 -2.53 -2.40
N PRO A 33 20.06 -1.99 -2.33
CA PRO A 33 21.20 -2.74 -1.80
C PRO A 33 20.90 -3.32 -0.41
N GLY A 34 21.25 -4.59 -0.20
CA GLY A 34 21.02 -5.30 1.07
C GLY A 34 19.68 -6.02 1.18
N TRP A 35 18.79 -5.88 0.19
CA TRP A 35 17.59 -6.72 0.13
C TRP A 35 17.96 -8.16 -0.25
N GLN A 36 17.28 -9.11 0.39
CA GLN A 36 17.43 -10.53 0.13
C GLN A 36 16.14 -11.05 -0.53
N ALA A 37 16.28 -11.66 -1.70
CA ALA A 37 15.15 -12.30 -2.36
C ALA A 37 14.77 -13.58 -1.61
N ASP A 38 13.49 -13.68 -1.26
CA ASP A 38 12.90 -14.85 -0.61
C ASP A 38 11.50 -15.09 -1.20
N ALA A 39 11.34 -16.20 -1.91
CA ALA A 39 10.07 -16.57 -2.53
C ALA A 39 9.03 -17.08 -1.53
N SER A 40 9.44 -17.40 -0.30
CA SER A 40 8.57 -17.85 0.79
C SER A 40 8.15 -16.73 1.75
N ALA A 41 8.81 -15.57 1.67
CA ALA A 41 8.45 -14.41 2.47
C ALA A 41 7.04 -13.90 2.12
N PHE A 42 6.38 -13.31 3.11
CA PHE A 42 5.04 -12.73 2.98
C PHE A 42 3.97 -13.70 2.44
N ALA A 43 4.07 -14.99 2.79
CA ALA A 43 3.15 -16.03 2.33
C ALA A 43 1.67 -15.65 2.55
N ASP A 44 1.34 -15.09 3.71
CA ASP A 44 -0.02 -14.59 4.02
C ASP A 44 -0.41 -13.42 3.11
N GLY A 45 0.50 -12.48 2.87
CA GLY A 45 0.28 -11.36 1.94
C GLY A 45 -0.02 -11.84 0.52
N VAL A 46 0.78 -12.79 0.02
CA VAL A 46 0.59 -13.41 -1.30
C VAL A 46 -0.75 -14.15 -1.38
N LEU A 47 -1.10 -14.92 -0.34
CA LEU A 47 -2.38 -15.62 -0.27
C LEU A 47 -3.56 -14.64 -0.36
N GLN A 48 -3.56 -13.60 0.47
CA GLN A 48 -4.65 -12.63 0.51
C GLN A 48 -4.78 -11.82 -0.78
N LEU A 49 -3.65 -11.48 -1.43
CA LEU A 49 -3.66 -10.83 -2.74
C LEU A 49 -4.28 -11.74 -3.81
N ASN A 50 -3.95 -13.03 -3.81
CA ASN A 50 -4.56 -13.99 -4.74
C ASN A 50 -6.08 -14.11 -4.52
N GLU A 51 -6.54 -14.19 -3.27
CA GLU A 51 -7.97 -14.19 -2.94
C GLU A 51 -8.67 -12.89 -3.36
N TYR A 52 -7.99 -11.74 -3.19
CA TYR A 52 -8.49 -10.43 -3.61
C TYR A 52 -8.68 -10.38 -5.13
N PHE A 53 -7.68 -10.79 -5.91
CA PHE A 53 -7.77 -10.83 -7.37
C PHE A 53 -8.79 -11.88 -7.86
N ALA A 54 -9.04 -12.94 -7.11
CA ALA A 54 -10.11 -13.91 -7.37
C ALA A 54 -11.50 -13.42 -6.94
N GLY A 55 -11.62 -12.23 -6.33
CA GLY A 55 -12.88 -11.68 -5.84
C GLY A 55 -13.43 -12.36 -4.58
N GLN A 56 -12.63 -13.20 -3.91
CA GLN A 56 -12.99 -13.96 -2.71
C GLN A 56 -12.75 -13.15 -1.43
N ARG A 57 -11.83 -12.18 -1.47
CA ARG A 57 -11.50 -11.29 -0.37
C ARG A 57 -11.80 -9.84 -0.71
N LYS A 58 -12.32 -9.11 0.29
CA LYS A 58 -12.56 -7.65 0.22
C LYS A 58 -11.85 -6.86 1.31
N VAL A 59 -11.33 -7.54 2.34
CA VAL A 59 -10.65 -6.93 3.48
C VAL A 59 -9.35 -7.67 3.72
N PHE A 60 -8.26 -6.92 3.85
CA PHE A 60 -6.95 -7.47 4.20
C PHE A 60 -6.78 -7.52 5.71
N ASP A 61 -6.12 -8.57 6.17
CA ASP A 61 -5.75 -8.79 7.56
C ASP A 61 -4.25 -9.08 7.59
N LEU A 62 -3.45 -8.01 7.50
CA LEU A 62 -2.00 -8.07 7.39
C LEU A 62 -1.39 -7.10 8.38
N GLU A 63 -0.30 -7.51 9.01
CA GLU A 63 0.54 -6.58 9.78
C GLU A 63 1.35 -5.73 8.80
N LEU A 64 1.09 -4.41 8.83
CA LEU A 64 1.74 -3.43 7.96
C LEU A 64 2.55 -2.45 8.79
N LYS A 65 3.74 -2.10 8.29
CA LYS A 65 4.60 -1.10 8.93
C LYS A 65 5.18 -0.11 7.92
N PRO A 66 4.33 0.68 7.25
CA PRO A 66 4.82 1.67 6.29
C PRO A 66 5.68 2.72 6.99
N SER A 67 6.67 3.26 6.28
CA SER A 67 7.51 4.36 6.76
C SER A 67 7.11 5.68 6.12
N GLY A 68 7.16 6.76 6.89
CA GLY A 68 6.79 8.09 6.40
C GLY A 68 6.83 9.16 7.48
N THR A 69 6.65 10.41 7.06
CA THR A 69 6.34 11.51 7.99
C THR A 69 5.01 11.26 8.71
N SER A 70 4.81 11.87 9.88
CA SER A 70 3.54 11.75 10.62
C SER A 70 2.32 12.06 9.73
N PHE A 71 2.39 13.15 8.95
CA PHE A 71 1.30 13.50 8.03
C PHE A 71 1.06 12.43 6.94
N GLN A 72 2.10 11.77 6.44
CA GLN A 72 1.91 10.68 5.48
C GLN A 72 1.25 9.47 6.15
N LEU A 73 1.69 9.10 7.36
CA LEU A 73 1.11 8.00 8.11
C LEU A 73 -0.37 8.26 8.44
N ASP A 74 -0.71 9.49 8.88
CA ASP A 74 -2.10 9.90 9.11
C ASP A 74 -2.95 9.75 7.83
N VAL A 75 -2.40 10.12 6.66
CA VAL A 75 -3.09 9.96 5.38
C VAL A 75 -3.25 8.48 5.01
N LEU A 76 -2.20 7.67 5.17
CA LEU A 76 -2.27 6.23 4.88
C LEU A 76 -3.30 5.53 5.78
N GLU A 77 -3.36 5.87 7.07
CA GLU A 77 -4.38 5.39 8.00
C GLU A 77 -5.79 5.82 7.57
N ALA A 78 -5.97 7.06 7.12
CA ALA A 78 -7.27 7.50 6.60
C ALA A 78 -7.71 6.72 5.35
N LEU A 79 -6.78 6.31 4.48
CA LEU A 79 -7.08 5.53 3.28
C LEU A 79 -7.61 4.12 3.61
N THR A 80 -7.17 3.51 4.71
CA THR A 80 -7.63 2.15 5.09
C THR A 80 -9.10 2.10 5.52
N HIS A 81 -9.69 3.27 5.83
CA HIS A 81 -11.09 3.40 6.18
C HIS A 81 -12.03 3.48 4.96
N ILE A 82 -11.50 3.54 3.73
CA ILE A 82 -12.29 3.52 2.51
C ILE A 82 -12.71 2.06 2.22
N PRO A 83 -14.02 1.72 2.21
CA PRO A 83 -14.44 0.35 1.96
C PRO A 83 -14.18 -0.10 0.52
N TYR A 84 -14.03 -1.41 0.33
CA TYR A 84 -13.95 -2.03 -1.00
C TYR A 84 -15.09 -1.57 -1.92
N GLY A 85 -14.74 -1.15 -3.14
CA GLY A 85 -15.69 -0.69 -4.16
C GLY A 85 -16.21 0.74 -3.95
N GLN A 86 -15.67 1.48 -2.98
CA GLN A 86 -16.00 2.89 -2.74
C GLN A 86 -14.84 3.80 -3.13
N THR A 87 -15.12 5.09 -3.23
CA THR A 87 -14.13 6.14 -3.49
C THR A 87 -14.26 7.26 -2.47
N ALA A 88 -13.16 7.98 -2.23
CA ALA A 88 -13.12 9.21 -1.46
C ALA A 88 -12.32 10.26 -2.23
N SER A 89 -12.72 11.51 -2.14
CA SER A 89 -11.96 12.61 -2.72
C SER A 89 -10.76 12.96 -1.85
N TYR A 90 -9.76 13.63 -2.43
CA TYR A 90 -8.65 14.20 -1.65
C TYR A 90 -9.13 15.17 -0.57
N GLN A 91 -10.28 15.83 -0.76
CA GLN A 91 -10.87 16.70 0.25
C GLN A 91 -11.46 15.90 1.42
N ASP A 92 -12.06 14.74 1.16
CA ASP A 92 -12.61 13.88 2.20
C ASP A 92 -11.49 13.39 3.12
N ILE A 93 -10.37 12.95 2.54
CA ILE A 93 -9.19 12.54 3.30
C ILE A 93 -8.57 13.73 4.05
N ALA A 94 -8.47 14.91 3.41
CA ALA A 94 -7.97 16.12 4.09
C ALA A 94 -8.84 16.50 5.30
N ASN A 95 -10.15 16.28 5.23
CA ASN A 95 -11.06 16.49 6.35
C ASN A 95 -10.87 15.43 7.43
N ALA A 96 -10.76 14.15 7.04
CA ALA A 96 -10.57 13.03 7.98
C ALA A 96 -9.30 13.18 8.82
N VAL A 97 -8.20 13.66 8.23
CA VAL A 97 -6.94 13.91 8.95
C VAL A 97 -6.90 15.28 9.68
N GLY A 98 -8.02 15.99 9.77
CA GLY A 98 -8.13 17.26 10.49
C GLY A 98 -7.39 18.43 9.82
N ARG A 99 -7.09 18.34 8.52
CA ARG A 99 -6.36 19.38 7.77
C ARG A 99 -7.09 19.75 6.46
N PRO A 100 -8.28 20.39 6.52
CA PRO A 100 -9.11 20.64 5.32
C PRO A 100 -8.42 21.40 4.18
N ARG A 101 -7.40 22.21 4.49
CA ARG A 101 -6.63 22.98 3.48
C ARG A 101 -5.48 22.19 2.83
N ALA A 102 -5.24 20.94 3.24
CA ALA A 102 -4.08 20.15 2.84
C ALA A 102 -4.32 19.25 1.61
N VAL A 103 -5.35 19.50 0.80
CA VAL A 103 -5.77 18.66 -0.34
C VAL A 103 -4.61 18.28 -1.27
N ARG A 104 -3.76 19.23 -1.67
CA ARG A 104 -2.60 18.95 -2.54
C ARG A 104 -1.55 18.08 -1.84
N ALA A 105 -1.35 18.30 -0.55
CA ALA A 105 -0.40 17.51 0.25
C ALA A 105 -0.90 16.08 0.44
N VAL A 106 -2.21 15.87 0.58
CA VAL A 106 -2.84 14.53 0.57
C VAL A 106 -2.56 13.82 -0.75
N GLY A 107 -2.76 14.49 -1.89
CA GLY A 107 -2.44 13.90 -3.20
C GLY A 107 -0.98 13.50 -3.34
N ALA A 108 -0.06 14.32 -2.83
CA ALA A 108 1.37 14.00 -2.80
C ALA A 108 1.71 12.83 -1.85
N ALA A 109 1.02 12.73 -0.70
CA ALA A 109 1.17 11.62 0.23
C ALA A 109 0.64 10.31 -0.39
N ASN A 110 -0.52 10.34 -1.04
CA ASN A 110 -1.08 9.20 -1.78
C ASN A 110 -0.15 8.72 -2.89
N GLY A 111 0.47 9.64 -3.63
CA GLY A 111 1.47 9.29 -4.66
C GLY A 111 2.80 8.74 -4.10
N ARG A 112 2.97 8.73 -2.78
CA ARG A 112 4.13 8.16 -2.07
C ARG A 112 3.71 6.99 -1.17
N ASN A 113 2.57 6.37 -1.44
CA ASN A 113 2.17 5.14 -0.78
C ASN A 113 3.25 4.07 -1.06
N PRO A 114 3.90 3.51 -0.02
CA PRO A 114 4.99 2.55 -0.20
C PRO A 114 4.54 1.18 -0.70
#